data_AF-A0A0G1X0D5-F1
#
_entry.id   AF-A0A0G1X0D5-F1
#
_cell.length_a   1.000
_cell.length_b   1.000
_cell.length_c   1.000
_cell.angle_alpha   90.00
_cell.angle_beta   90.00
_cell.angle_gamma   90.00
#
_symmetry.space_group_name_H-M   'P 1'
#
loop_
_entity.id
_entity.type
_entity.pdbx_description
1 polymer ?
#
loop_
_entity_poly.entity_id
_entity_poly.type
_entity_poly.pdbx_seq_one_letter_code
_entity_poly.pdbx_strand_id
1 'polypeptide(L)'
;MRRLIGSSALSLGVLCLPLLTSAATLLNTLALANTFLNAAIGLFITLAIVVFFWGLIQYLVNMGGEKKSEGLQIMFYGVIAIFVMVSIWGIIRLLQSTFQVTSTDPIIPKGIQINTTGY
;
A
#
# COMPACT_ATOMS: atom_id res chain seq x y z
N MET A 1 -55.85 1.97 -21.73
CA MET A 1 -54.54 2.30 -22.32
C MET A 1 -53.62 2.94 -21.26
N ARG A 2 -53.05 2.18 -20.31
CA ARG A 2 -52.22 2.76 -19.21
C ARG A 2 -50.98 1.96 -18.80
N ARG A 3 -50.55 0.93 -19.57
CA ARG A 3 -49.45 0.04 -19.17
C ARG A 3 -48.14 0.18 -19.97
N LEU A 4 -48.05 1.16 -20.88
CA LEU A 4 -46.92 1.26 -21.82
C LEU A 4 -45.81 2.27 -21.43
N ILE A 5 -45.99 3.04 -20.34
CA ILE A 5 -45.01 4.05 -19.91
C ILE A 5 -43.99 3.46 -18.90
N GLY A 6 -44.28 2.31 -18.28
CA GLY A 6 -43.37 1.68 -17.32
C GLY A 6 -42.15 1.00 -17.95
N SER A 7 -42.24 0.56 -19.20
CA SER A 7 -41.21 -0.27 -19.85
C SER A 7 -40.03 0.54 -20.41
N SER A 8 -40.24 1.81 -20.76
CA SER A 8 -39.24 2.69 -21.39
C SER A 8 -38.31 3.39 -20.38
N ALA A 9 -38.71 3.56 -19.13
CA ALA A 9 -37.82 4.05 -18.07
C ALA A 9 -36.78 2.99 -17.65
N LEU A 10 -37.16 1.71 -17.72
CA LEU A 10 -36.31 0.57 -17.40
C LEU A 10 -35.19 0.36 -18.43
N SER A 11 -35.44 0.59 -19.71
CA SER A 11 -34.43 0.47 -20.77
C SER A 11 -33.33 1.53 -20.67
N LEU A 12 -33.66 2.76 -20.25
CA LEU A 12 -32.67 3.80 -19.97
C LEU A 12 -31.80 3.46 -18.75
N GLY A 13 -32.37 2.83 -17.72
CA GLY A 13 -31.61 2.36 -16.56
C GLY A 13 -30.58 1.27 -16.91
N VAL A 14 -30.94 0.33 -17.79
CA VAL A 14 -30.06 -0.77 -18.24
C VAL A 14 -28.85 -0.25 -19.02
N LEU A 15 -29.01 0.83 -19.81
CA LEU A 15 -27.90 1.45 -20.55
C LEU A 15 -26.87 2.14 -19.64
N CYS A 16 -27.24 2.49 -18.40
CA CYS A 16 -26.32 3.06 -17.41
C CYS A 16 -25.59 2.01 -16.55
N LEU A 17 -26.02 0.74 -16.55
CA LEU A 17 -25.38 -0.34 -15.78
C LEU A 17 -23.90 -0.57 -16.15
N PRO A 18 -23.49 -0.53 -17.43
CA PRO A 18 -22.09 -0.68 -17.81
C PRO A 18 -21.22 0.48 -17.29
N LEU A 19 -21.77 1.70 -17.25
CA LEU A 19 -21.06 2.88 -16.74
C LEU A 19 -20.78 2.75 -15.23
N LEU A 20 -21.73 2.21 -14.47
CA LEU A 20 -21.55 1.93 -13.04
C LEU A 20 -20.54 0.79 -12.80
N THR A 21 -20.56 -0.25 -13.64
CA THR A 21 -19.56 -1.33 -13.62
C THR A 21 -18.16 -0.79 -13.92
N SER A 22 -18.02 0.14 -14.86
CA SER A 22 -16.73 0.72 -15.23
C SER A 22 -16.08 1.58 -14.14
N ALA A 23 -16.89 2.25 -13.31
CA ALA A 23 -16.41 2.99 -12.14
C ALA A 23 -15.91 2.04 -11.02
N ALA A 24 -16.62 0.94 -10.80
CA ALA A 24 -16.22 -0.08 -9.82
C ALA A 24 -14.94 -0.81 -10.25
N THR A 25 -14.77 -1.13 -11.54
CA THR A 25 -13.53 -1.77 -12.02
C THR A 25 -12.30 -0.90 -11.89
N LEU A 26 -12.40 0.44 -11.99
CA LEU A 26 -11.27 1.33 -11.74
C LEU A 26 -10.77 1.21 -10.29
N LEU A 27 -11.67 1.30 -9.32
CA LEU A 27 -11.33 1.16 -7.90
C LEU A 27 -10.79 -0.24 -7.57
N ASN A 28 -11.37 -1.29 -8.16
CA ASN A 28 -10.89 -2.66 -7.97
C ASN A 28 -9.51 -2.88 -8.58
N THR A 29 -9.23 -2.30 -9.74
CA THR A 29 -7.91 -2.42 -10.40
C THR A 29 -6.85 -1.67 -9.61
N LEU A 30 -7.18 -0.49 -9.08
CA LEU A 30 -6.27 0.30 -8.27
C LEU A 30 -5.99 -0.36 -6.91
N ALA A 31 -7.01 -0.97 -6.29
CA ALA A 31 -6.87 -1.75 -5.07
C ALA A 31 -6.01 -3.01 -5.26
N LEU A 32 -6.18 -3.71 -6.39
CA LEU A 32 -5.36 -4.86 -6.75
C LEU A 32 -3.90 -4.45 -6.98
N ALA A 33 -3.67 -3.35 -7.71
CA ALA A 33 -2.34 -2.80 -7.92
C ALA A 33 -1.67 -2.39 -6.60
N ASN A 34 -2.40 -1.73 -5.70
CA ASN A 34 -1.90 -1.35 -4.38
C ASN A 34 -1.51 -2.59 -3.56
N THR A 35 -2.35 -3.63 -3.57
CA THR A 35 -2.08 -4.89 -2.87
C THR A 35 -0.83 -5.58 -3.41
N PHE A 36 -0.68 -5.63 -4.73
CA PHE A 36 0.50 -6.19 -5.39
C PHE A 36 1.77 -5.40 -5.07
N LEU A 37 1.71 -4.06 -5.13
CA LEU A 37 2.85 -3.20 -4.77
C LEU A 37 3.26 -3.38 -3.31
N ASN A 38 2.30 -3.41 -2.38
CA ASN A 38 2.59 -3.63 -0.96
C ASN A 38 3.23 -4.99 -0.71
N ALA A 39 2.75 -6.04 -1.38
CA ALA A 39 3.37 -7.37 -1.31
C ALA A 39 4.80 -7.36 -1.88
N ALA A 40 5.00 -6.69 -3.02
CA ALA A 40 6.32 -6.57 -3.65
C ALA A 40 7.31 -5.80 -2.75
N ILE A 41 6.89 -4.67 -2.15
CA ILE A 41 7.72 -3.90 -1.22
C ILE A 41 8.13 -4.77 -0.03
N GLY A 42 7.19 -5.51 0.57
CA GLY A 42 7.49 -6.45 1.66
C GLY A 42 8.53 -7.50 1.26
N LEU A 43 8.38 -8.08 0.06
CA LEU A 43 9.32 -9.05 -0.50
C LEU A 43 10.73 -8.44 -0.68
N PHE A 44 10.83 -7.24 -1.23
CA PHE A 44 12.11 -6.55 -1.43
C PHE A 44 12.80 -6.22 -0.11
N ILE A 45 12.05 -5.85 0.94
CA ILE A 45 12.62 -5.61 2.27
C ILE A 45 13.24 -6.90 2.81
N THR A 46 12.52 -8.02 2.74
CA THR A 46 13.06 -9.32 3.16
C THR A 46 14.31 -9.70 2.37
N LEU A 47 14.30 -9.51 1.05
CA LEU A 47 15.43 -9.84 0.18
C LEU A 47 16.64 -8.93 0.47
N ALA A 48 16.43 -7.63 0.68
CA ALA A 48 17.47 -6.67 1.01
C ALA A 48 18.19 -7.06 2.32
N ILE A 49 17.43 -7.50 3.33
CA ILE A 49 17.99 -7.98 4.60
C ILE A 49 18.86 -9.23 4.36
N VAL A 50 18.39 -10.19 3.56
CA VAL A 50 19.16 -11.40 3.23
C VAL A 50 20.47 -11.05 2.52
N VAL A 51 20.44 -10.17 1.51
CA VAL A 51 21.63 -9.74 0.77
C VAL A 51 22.60 -8.97 1.67
N PHE A 52 22.09 -8.13 2.58
CA PHE A 52 22.91 -7.43 3.56
C PHE A 52 23.66 -8.42 4.48
N PHE A 53 22.97 -9.43 5.02
CA PHE A 53 23.62 -10.46 5.84
C PHE A 53 24.61 -11.30 5.03
N TRP A 54 24.31 -11.62 3.77
CA TRP A 54 25.25 -12.30 2.89
C TRP A 54 26.55 -11.52 2.72
N GLY A 55 26.45 -10.21 2.45
CA GLY A 55 27.61 -9.31 2.36
C GLY A 55 28.39 -9.23 3.68
N LEU A 56 27.69 -9.17 4.82
CA LEU A 56 28.30 -9.15 6.15
C LEU A 56 29.09 -10.44 6.42
N ILE A 57 28.51 -11.60 6.15
CA ILE A 57 29.18 -12.90 6.33
C ILE A 57 30.42 -12.97 5.44
N GLN A 58 30.31 -12.59 4.17
CA GLN A 58 31.43 -12.59 3.23
C GLN A 58 32.55 -11.64 3.67
N TYR A 59 32.20 -10.47 4.20
CA TYR A 59 33.17 -9.54 4.79
C TYR A 59 33.90 -10.15 5.99
N LEU A 60 33.17 -10.79 6.92
CA LEU A 60 33.74 -11.40 8.12
C LEU A 60 34.67 -12.57 7.79
N VAL A 61 34.27 -13.45 6.86
CA VAL A 61 35.06 -14.62 6.47
C VAL A 61 36.35 -14.23 5.74
N ASN A 62 36.34 -13.14 4.96
CA ASN A 62 37.49 -12.68 4.19
C ASN A 62 38.29 -11.58 4.92
N MET A 63 38.14 -11.45 6.25
CA MET A 63 38.88 -10.47 7.04
C MET A 63 40.40 -10.69 6.90
N GLY A 64 41.07 -9.80 6.14
CA GLY A 64 42.52 -9.80 5.92
C GLY A 64 42.96 -10.37 4.57
N GLY A 65 42.04 -10.84 3.72
CA GLY A 65 42.33 -11.28 2.35
C GLY A 65 41.96 -10.25 1.28
N GLU A 66 42.32 -10.53 0.02
CA GLU A 66 42.04 -9.67 -1.15
C GLU A 66 40.53 -9.44 -1.37
N LYS A 67 39.69 -10.42 -0.99
CA LYS A 67 38.22 -10.35 -1.14
C LYS A 67 37.50 -9.53 -0.07
N LYS A 68 38.24 -8.91 0.84
CA LYS A 68 37.67 -8.02 1.87
C LYS A 68 36.95 -6.82 1.25
N SER A 69 37.52 -6.22 0.20
CA SER A 69 36.92 -5.02 -0.44
C SER A 69 35.59 -5.34 -1.10
N GLU A 70 35.47 -6.54 -1.68
CA GLU A 70 34.25 -7.01 -2.34
C GLU A 70 33.12 -7.24 -1.32
N GLY A 71 33.41 -7.91 -0.19
CA GLY A 71 32.44 -8.07 0.90
C GLY A 71 32.00 -6.72 1.49
N LEU A 72 32.91 -5.76 1.62
CA LEU A 72 32.59 -4.40 2.04
C LEU A 72 31.67 -3.68 1.06
N GLN A 73 31.92 -3.80 -0.26
CA GLN A 73 31.07 -3.16 -1.27
C GLN A 73 29.65 -3.72 -1.21
N ILE A 74 29.49 -5.05 -1.17
CA ILE A 74 28.16 -5.68 -1.08
C ILE A 74 27.43 -5.24 0.18
N MET A 75 28.12 -5.21 1.33
CA MET A 75 27.55 -4.73 2.59
C MET A 75 27.11 -3.26 2.47
N PHE A 76 27.94 -2.41 1.87
CA PHE A 76 27.66 -0.98 1.73
C PHE A 76 26.41 -0.72 0.86
N TYR A 77 26.28 -1.42 -0.27
CA TYR A 77 25.08 -1.36 -1.09
C TYR A 77 23.84 -1.90 -0.35
N GLY A 78 24.01 -2.94 0.46
CA GLY A 78 22.93 -3.45 1.33
C GLY A 78 22.45 -2.41 2.34
N VAL A 79 23.37 -1.71 3.00
CA VAL A 79 23.04 -0.62 3.95
C VAL A 79 22.30 0.51 3.24
N ILE A 80 22.76 0.93 2.07
CA ILE A 80 22.10 1.99 1.29
C ILE A 80 20.67 1.57 0.92
N ALA A 81 20.48 0.35 0.44
CA ALA A 81 19.16 -0.15 0.09
C ALA A 81 18.20 -0.14 1.29
N ILE A 82 18.65 -0.63 2.45
CA ILE A 82 17.86 -0.61 3.68
C ILE A 82 17.58 0.83 4.13
N PHE A 83 18.58 1.71 4.08
CA PHE A 83 18.45 3.11 4.47
C PHE A 83 17.37 3.82 3.67
N VAL A 84 17.35 3.66 2.34
CA VAL A 84 16.32 4.27 1.48
C VAL A 84 14.93 3.75 1.85
N MET A 85 14.77 2.44 2.02
CA MET A 85 13.48 1.83 2.38
C MET A 85 12.94 2.35 3.71
N VAL A 86 13.79 2.43 4.74
CA VAL A 86 13.40 2.93 6.07
C VAL A 86 13.16 4.45 6.05
N SER A 87 13.99 5.19 5.31
CA SER A 87 13.87 6.65 5.18
C SER A 87 12.52 7.07 4.60
N ILE A 88 12.06 6.39 3.54
CA ILE A 88 10.74 6.65 2.94
C ILE A 88 9.64 6.47 3.99
N TRP A 89 9.65 5.39 4.77
CA TRP A 89 8.64 5.15 5.79
C TRP A 89 8.70 6.17 6.93
N GLY A 90 9.92 6.57 7.34
CA GLY A 90 10.13 7.62 8.33
C GLY A 90 9.57 8.97 7.88
N ILE A 91 9.82 9.36 6.62
CA ILE A 91 9.30 10.59 6.01
C ILE A 91 7.77 10.53 5.94
N ILE A 92 7.19 9.41 5.48
CA ILE A 92 5.73 9.23 5.44
C ILE A 92 5.13 9.46 6.84
N ARG A 93 5.75 8.90 7.88
CA ARG A 93 5.27 9.04 9.26
C ARG A 93 5.42 10.46 9.80
N LEU A 94 6.52 11.13 9.46
CA LEU A 94 6.73 12.53 9.80
C LEU A 94 5.62 13.38 9.17
N LEU A 95 5.35 13.20 7.88
CA LEU A 95 4.28 13.92 7.18
C LEU A 95 2.91 13.63 7.80
N GLN A 96 2.59 12.37 8.10
CA GLN A 96 1.34 12.01 8.78
C GLN A 96 1.19 12.72 10.13
N SER A 97 2.27 12.79 10.91
CA SER A 97 2.27 13.51 12.19
C SER A 97 2.13 15.03 12.02
N THR A 98 2.80 15.61 11.02
CA THR A 98 2.75 17.05 10.76
C THR A 98 1.35 17.48 10.32
N PHE A 99 0.70 16.70 9.45
CA PHE A 99 -0.63 17.01 8.91
C PHE A 99 -1.77 16.38 9.71
N GLN A 100 -1.48 15.70 10.83
CA GLN A 100 -2.46 15.01 11.68
C GLN A 100 -3.36 14.03 10.90
N VAL A 101 -2.79 13.36 9.89
CA VAL A 101 -3.50 12.35 9.09
C VAL A 101 -3.29 11.00 9.75
N THR A 102 -4.21 10.61 10.62
CA THR A 102 -4.12 9.38 11.43
C THR A 102 -4.91 8.20 10.84
N SER A 103 -5.88 8.47 9.95
CA SER A 103 -6.76 7.45 9.38
C SER A 103 -6.97 7.66 7.89
N THR A 104 -6.96 6.57 7.13
CA THR A 104 -7.41 6.54 5.73
C THR A 104 -8.90 6.22 5.62
N ASP A 105 -9.56 5.98 6.75
CA ASP A 105 -10.98 5.68 6.82
C ASP A 105 -11.81 6.92 6.44
N PRO A 106 -12.84 6.76 5.59
CA PRO A 106 -13.82 7.82 5.37
C PRO A 106 -14.43 8.24 6.71
N ILE A 107 -14.44 9.54 7.00
CA ILE A 107 -15.17 10.07 8.16
C ILE A 107 -16.67 9.93 7.86
N ILE A 108 -17.23 8.77 8.19
CA ILE A 108 -18.67 8.54 8.18
C ILE A 108 -19.22 9.17 9.46
N PRO A 109 -20.06 10.21 9.38
CA PRO A 109 -20.66 10.81 10.57
C PRO A 109 -21.46 9.73 11.31
N LYS A 110 -21.15 9.51 12.59
CA LYS A 110 -21.98 8.66 13.44
C LYS A 110 -23.31 9.40 13.59
N GLY A 111 -24.40 8.79 13.13
CA GLY A 111 -25.75 9.33 13.34
C GLY A 111 -26.03 9.57 14.82
N ILE A 112 -26.96 10.48 15.14
CA ILE A 112 -27.32 10.84 16.51
C ILE A 112 -27.61 9.57 17.33
N GLN A 113 -26.75 9.30 18.30
CA GLN A 113 -26.97 8.24 19.29
C GLN A 113 -27.85 8.83 20.40
N ILE A 114 -29.14 8.53 20.41
CA ILE A 114 -29.99 8.82 21.57
C ILE A 114 -29.64 7.83 22.68
N ASN A 115 -29.02 8.29 23.76
CA ASN A 115 -28.74 7.44 24.90
C ASN A 115 -30.05 7.23 25.70
N THR A 116 -30.79 6.17 25.38
CA THR A 116 -32.08 5.83 26.05
C THR A 116 -31.87 5.09 27.38
N THR A 117 -30.69 5.17 28.00
CA THR A 117 -30.44 4.55 29.31
C THR A 117 -30.58 5.59 30.40
N GLY A 118 -31.83 5.86 30.76
CA GLY A 118 -32.22 6.73 31.86
C GLY A 118 -33.69 6.50 32.15
N TYR A 119 -33.99 5.52 32.99
CA TYR A 119 -35.12 5.65 33.90
C TYR A 119 -34.72 6.67 34.97
#